data_AF-A0A8B9J6K9-F1
#
_entry.id   AF-A0A8B9J6K9-F1
#
_cell.length_a   1.000
_cell.length_b   1.000
_cell.length_c   1.000
_cell.angle_alpha   90.00
_cell.angle_beta   90.00
_cell.angle_gamma   90.00
#
_symmetry.space_group_name_H-M   'P 1'
#
loop_
_entity.id
_entity.type
_entity.pdbx_description
1 polymer ?
#
loop_
_entity_poly.entity_id
_entity_poly.type
_entity_poly.pdbx_seq_one_letter_code
_entity_poly.pdbx_strand_id
1 'polypeptide(L)'
;MSGVAGAGAAAAAAAAAPGCGPGGFAAGGSGSAAKLPGRVLEHIFSYLDLLDLTRCSLVCRSWNKCLADENSEVWRSLCSRVLSDEAMRSDILCNLGTYKGKLKSFQHALSSHDCSRNVYVKKNGFTLHRNPIAQSTDGARGKIGFTEGRHAWEIWWEGPLGTVAVIGIATKRAPMQCQGYVALLGSDDQSWGWNLVDNNLLHNGEVNGNFPQCNNAPKYQIGERIRVILDMDDKTLAFERGFEFLGVAFRGLPKTCLFPAVSAVYGNTEVTMVYLGKPLDG
;
A
#
# COMPACT_ATOMS: atom_id res chain seq x y z
N MET A 1 -9.51 18.54 -83.86
CA MET A 1 -10.90 18.06 -83.91
C MET A 1 -11.39 17.92 -82.48
N SER A 2 -12.52 18.59 -82.18
CA SER A 2 -13.42 18.49 -81.00
C SER A 2 -12.80 18.58 -79.60
N GLY A 3 -13.19 19.46 -78.67
CA GLY A 3 -14.27 20.45 -78.57
C GLY A 3 -14.25 20.95 -77.11
N VAL A 4 -13.97 22.24 -76.89
CA VAL A 4 -14.88 23.28 -76.35
C VAL A 4 -15.90 22.83 -75.29
N ALA A 5 -15.70 23.28 -74.04
CA ALA A 5 -16.66 23.97 -73.14
C ALA A 5 -15.98 24.10 -71.76
N GLY A 6 -15.90 25.23 -71.07
CA GLY A 6 -16.70 26.44 -71.11
C GLY A 6 -17.25 26.71 -69.69
N ALA A 7 -17.13 27.96 -69.24
CA ALA A 7 -17.60 28.56 -67.97
C ALA A 7 -16.69 28.36 -66.75
N GLY A 8 -16.23 29.39 -66.03
CA GLY A 8 -16.49 30.83 -66.14
C GLY A 8 -16.38 31.49 -64.76
N ALA A 9 -15.59 32.58 -64.71
CA ALA A 9 -15.70 33.77 -63.84
C ALA A 9 -15.62 33.60 -62.29
N ALA A 10 -14.96 34.46 -61.51
CA ALA A 10 -14.14 35.65 -61.76
C ALA A 10 -13.36 36.05 -60.47
N ALA A 11 -12.21 36.70 -60.69
CA ALA A 11 -11.55 37.83 -59.99
C ALA A 11 -12.12 38.32 -58.64
N ALA A 12 -11.37 38.88 -57.67
CA ALA A 12 -10.14 39.68 -57.70
C ALA A 12 -9.51 39.72 -56.27
N ALA A 13 -8.18 39.66 -56.14
CA ALA A 13 -7.25 40.76 -55.84
C ALA A 13 -7.34 41.46 -54.46
N ALA A 14 -6.36 41.13 -53.60
CA ALA A 14 -5.50 41.95 -52.75
C ALA A 14 -6.03 43.16 -51.94
N ALA A 15 -5.74 43.16 -50.63
CA ALA A 15 -5.18 44.32 -49.90
C ALA A 15 -4.60 43.88 -48.53
N ALA A 16 -3.51 44.52 -48.12
CA ALA A 16 -2.73 44.22 -46.92
C ALA A 16 -2.95 45.24 -45.78
N ALA A 17 -2.66 44.77 -44.55
CA ALA A 17 -2.34 45.49 -43.29
C ALA A 17 -3.50 46.18 -42.52
N PRO A 18 -3.42 46.40 -41.17
CA PRO A 18 -2.25 46.35 -40.29
C PRO A 18 -2.38 45.50 -39.00
N GLY A 19 -1.26 45.31 -38.32
CA GLY A 19 -1.17 44.60 -37.04
C GLY A 19 -1.79 45.36 -35.86
N CYS A 20 -2.21 44.60 -34.86
CA CYS A 20 -2.57 45.08 -33.53
C CYS A 20 -2.08 44.05 -32.50
N GLY A 21 -1.34 44.53 -31.49
CA GLY A 21 -0.42 43.76 -30.64
C GLY A 21 -1.03 42.75 -29.65
N PRO A 22 -0.19 42.18 -28.76
CA PRO A 22 -0.63 41.20 -27.79
C PRO A 22 -1.46 41.91 -26.72
N GLY A 23 -2.78 41.82 -26.85
CA GLY A 23 -3.72 42.19 -25.80
C GLY A 23 -3.49 41.29 -24.60
N GLY A 24 -2.75 41.81 -23.62
CA GLY A 24 -2.67 41.22 -22.29
C GLY A 24 -4.08 41.06 -21.74
N PHE A 25 -4.48 39.82 -21.50
CA PHE A 25 -5.60 39.52 -20.62
C PHE A 25 -5.19 39.87 -19.20
N ALA A 26 -5.33 41.15 -18.84
CA ALA A 26 -5.42 41.59 -17.47
C ALA A 26 -6.77 41.13 -16.92
N ALA A 27 -6.83 39.86 -16.51
CA ALA A 27 -7.91 39.38 -15.65
C ALA A 27 -7.65 39.95 -14.24
N GLY A 28 -8.14 41.17 -14.02
CA GLY A 28 -8.45 41.68 -12.70
C GLY A 28 -9.53 40.79 -12.09
N GLY A 29 -9.11 39.87 -11.22
CA GLY A 29 -9.97 38.96 -10.48
C GLY A 29 -9.41 38.78 -9.07
N SER A 30 -10.29 39.07 -8.11
CA SER A 30 -10.24 38.77 -6.67
C SER A 30 -9.23 37.68 -6.26
N GLY A 31 -8.47 37.92 -5.20
CA GLY A 31 -7.36 37.08 -4.73
C GLY A 31 -7.66 35.58 -4.75
N SER A 32 -7.23 34.90 -5.81
CA SER A 32 -7.33 33.45 -5.89
C SER A 32 -6.50 32.86 -4.76
N ALA A 33 -7.11 32.00 -3.93
CA ALA A 33 -6.41 31.29 -2.86
C ALA A 33 -5.20 30.46 -3.38
N ALA A 34 -5.12 30.21 -4.69
CA ALA A 34 -3.94 29.63 -5.34
C ALA A 34 -2.70 30.53 -5.32
N LYS A 35 -2.86 31.84 -5.09
CA LYS A 35 -1.79 32.85 -5.01
C LYS A 35 -1.31 33.12 -3.58
N LEU A 36 -1.87 32.44 -2.58
CA LEU A 36 -1.40 32.58 -1.20
C LEU A 36 0.06 32.11 -1.06
N PRO A 37 0.87 32.75 -0.19
CA PRO A 37 2.22 32.28 0.10
C PRO A 37 2.20 30.84 0.64
N GLY A 38 3.22 30.04 0.29
CA GLY A 38 3.31 28.62 0.68
C GLY A 38 3.12 28.37 2.17
N ARG A 39 3.75 29.19 3.04
CA ARG A 39 3.60 29.08 4.50
C ARG A 39 2.17 29.26 5.00
N VAL A 40 1.39 30.13 4.34
CA VAL A 40 -0.02 30.34 4.69
C VAL A 40 -0.84 29.13 4.26
N LEU A 41 -0.57 28.59 3.07
CA LEU A 41 -1.21 27.36 2.60
C LEU A 41 -0.89 26.17 3.50
N GLU A 42 0.37 25.97 3.88
CA GLU A 42 0.78 24.92 4.82
C GLU A 42 0.07 25.05 6.17
N HIS A 43 -0.03 26.26 6.71
CA HIS A 43 -0.75 26.47 7.96
C HIS A 43 -2.23 26.12 7.84
N ILE A 44 -2.91 26.56 6.76
CA ILE A 44 -4.30 26.21 6.50
C ILE A 44 -4.46 24.69 6.35
N PHE A 45 -3.61 24.07 5.54
CA PHE A 45 -3.66 22.63 5.26
C PHE A 45 -3.34 21.77 6.48
N SER A 46 -2.55 22.25 7.45
CA SER A 46 -2.25 21.49 8.67
C SER A 46 -3.48 21.15 9.52
N TYR A 47 -4.58 21.88 9.37
CA TYR A 47 -5.85 21.61 10.06
C TYR A 47 -6.76 20.62 9.32
N LEU A 48 -6.48 20.32 8.06
CA LEU A 48 -7.31 19.43 7.25
C LEU A 48 -7.05 17.96 7.59
N ASP A 49 -8.02 17.11 7.27
CA ASP A 49 -7.85 15.66 7.33
C ASP A 49 -7.20 15.12 6.04
N LEU A 50 -6.89 13.83 6.04
CA LEU A 50 -6.22 13.21 4.90
C LEU A 50 -7.04 13.25 3.60
N LEU A 51 -8.37 13.17 3.71
CA LEU A 51 -9.26 13.17 2.55
C LEU A 51 -9.31 14.55 1.91
N ASP A 52 -9.43 15.59 2.72
CA ASP A 52 -9.46 16.97 2.26
C ASP A 52 -8.09 17.42 1.73
N LEU A 53 -6.98 16.99 2.33
CA LEU A 53 -5.65 17.21 1.76
C LEU A 53 -5.51 16.58 0.36
N THR A 54 -6.03 15.37 0.19
CA THR A 54 -6.02 14.70 -1.12
C THR A 54 -6.82 15.50 -2.14
N ARG A 55 -8.02 15.98 -1.78
CA ARG A 55 -8.85 16.84 -2.65
C ARG A 55 -8.14 18.16 -2.97
N CYS A 56 -7.56 18.83 -1.98
CA CYS A 56 -6.80 20.08 -2.15
C CYS A 56 -5.63 19.90 -3.14
N SER A 57 -4.96 18.76 -3.11
CA SER A 57 -3.86 18.47 -4.04
C SER A 57 -4.29 18.39 -5.51
N LEU A 58 -5.59 18.22 -5.79
CA LEU A 58 -6.17 18.14 -7.14
C LEU A 58 -6.71 19.48 -7.65
N VAL A 59 -6.87 20.48 -6.77
CA VAL A 59 -7.50 21.77 -7.13
C VAL A 59 -6.66 22.58 -8.11
N CYS A 60 -5.35 22.73 -7.84
CA CYS A 60 -4.44 23.45 -8.73
C CYS A 60 -2.98 23.05 -8.51
N ARG A 61 -2.12 23.37 -9.49
CA ARG A 61 -0.67 23.06 -9.43
C ARG A 61 0.04 23.69 -8.23
N SER A 62 -0.39 24.88 -7.80
CA SER A 62 0.19 25.57 -6.64
C SER A 62 -0.04 24.79 -5.34
N TRP A 63 -1.27 24.35 -5.10
CA TRP A 63 -1.64 23.56 -3.93
C TRP A 63 -1.04 22.15 -3.98
N ASN A 64 -1.02 21.54 -5.17
CA ASN A 64 -0.35 20.28 -5.38
C ASN A 64 1.13 20.36 -4.99
N LYS A 65 1.84 21.40 -5.47
CA LYS A 65 3.25 21.63 -5.15
C LYS A 65 3.47 21.86 -3.65
N CYS A 66 2.57 22.59 -2.99
CA CYS A 66 2.58 22.79 -1.54
C CYS A 66 2.48 21.45 -0.78
N LEU A 67 1.62 20.54 -1.23
CA LEU A 67 1.39 19.24 -0.61
C LEU A 67 2.35 18.12 -1.12
N ALA A 68 3.21 18.43 -2.08
CA ALA A 68 4.12 17.47 -2.68
C ALA A 68 5.30 17.13 -1.76
N ASP A 69 5.73 18.09 -0.92
CA ASP A 69 6.72 17.81 0.12
C ASP A 69 6.10 16.92 1.20
N GLU A 70 6.47 15.64 1.18
CA GLU A 70 5.98 14.60 2.07
C GLU A 70 6.44 14.76 3.54
N ASN A 71 7.40 15.67 3.78
CA ASN A 71 7.95 15.98 5.09
C ASN A 71 7.58 17.37 5.62
N SER A 72 6.67 18.07 4.94
CA SER A 72 6.16 19.37 5.39
C SER A 72 5.43 19.29 6.74
N GLU A 73 5.30 20.46 7.39
CA GLU A 73 4.57 20.61 8.66
C GLU A 73 3.10 20.16 8.56
N VAL A 74 2.51 20.20 7.36
CA VAL A 74 1.16 19.66 7.08
C VAL A 74 1.10 18.18 7.44
N TRP A 75 1.99 17.38 6.87
CA TRP A 75 2.03 15.94 7.10
C TRP A 75 2.51 15.60 8.50
N ARG A 76 3.47 16.36 9.04
CA ARG A 76 3.92 16.21 10.43
C ARG A 76 2.78 16.40 11.42
N SER A 77 2.01 17.48 11.27
CA SER A 77 0.85 17.77 12.10
C SER A 77 -0.20 16.67 11.99
N LEU A 78 -0.53 16.24 10.76
CA LEU A 78 -1.49 15.16 10.56
C LEU A 78 -1.01 13.84 11.18
N CYS A 79 0.27 13.47 11.04
CA CYS A 79 0.87 12.32 11.73
C CYS A 79 0.65 12.38 13.24
N SER A 80 0.93 13.52 13.87
CA SER A 80 0.78 13.66 15.33
C SER A 80 -0.67 13.54 15.82
N ARG A 81 -1.65 13.81 14.95
CA ARG A 81 -3.08 13.66 15.27
C ARG A 81 -3.63 12.27 15.00
N VAL A 82 -3.07 11.55 14.03
CA VAL A 82 -3.59 10.27 13.52
C VAL A 82 -2.84 9.07 14.09
N LEU A 83 -1.52 9.17 14.20
CA LEU A 83 -0.66 8.08 14.67
C LEU A 83 -0.48 8.18 16.18
N SER A 84 -0.34 7.04 16.84
CA SER A 84 -0.04 7.04 18.28
C SER A 84 1.40 7.50 18.55
N ASP A 85 1.62 8.07 19.74
CA ASP A 85 2.96 8.43 20.20
C ASP A 85 3.91 7.22 20.22
N GLU A 86 3.39 6.03 20.54
CA GLU A 86 4.15 4.77 20.54
C GLU A 86 4.64 4.41 19.14
N ALA A 87 3.78 4.48 18.12
CA ALA A 87 4.16 4.18 16.74
C ALA A 87 5.18 5.20 16.19
N MET A 88 5.10 6.45 16.64
CA MET A 88 6.00 7.52 16.19
C MET A 88 7.38 7.50 16.86
N ARG A 89 7.48 6.99 18.09
CA ARG A 89 8.72 6.95 18.89
C ARG A 89 9.45 5.60 18.83
N SER A 90 8.75 4.54 18.44
CA SER A 90 9.34 3.21 18.26
C SER A 90 10.03 3.04 16.91
N ASP A 91 10.66 1.89 16.71
CA ASP A 91 11.30 1.49 15.46
C ASP A 91 10.32 0.91 14.42
N ILE A 92 9.02 0.79 14.73
CA ILE A 92 8.00 0.25 13.82
C ILE A 92 8.06 0.94 12.46
N LEU A 93 8.13 2.27 12.46
CA LEU A 93 8.09 3.09 11.25
C LEU A 93 9.47 3.58 10.78
N CYS A 94 10.56 2.94 11.23
CA CYS A 94 11.94 3.39 10.95
C CYS A 94 12.30 3.36 9.45
N ASN A 95 11.71 2.42 8.69
CA ASN A 95 11.96 2.28 7.25
C ASN A 95 11.11 3.25 6.39
N LEU A 96 10.29 4.10 7.01
CA LEU A 96 9.49 5.13 6.34
C LEU A 96 10.11 6.51 6.57
N GLY A 97 10.79 7.02 5.54
CA GLY A 97 11.50 8.30 5.58
C GLY A 97 10.62 9.55 5.54
N THR A 98 9.32 9.41 5.30
CA THR A 98 8.40 10.56 5.17
C THR A 98 7.17 10.47 6.08
N TYR A 99 6.69 11.62 6.58
CA TYR A 99 5.44 11.68 7.36
C TYR A 99 4.24 11.19 6.53
N LYS A 100 4.15 11.61 5.27
CA LYS A 100 3.11 11.11 4.36
C LYS A 100 3.21 9.59 4.16
N GLY A 101 4.42 9.03 4.05
CA GLY A 101 4.66 7.60 3.99
C GLY A 101 4.17 6.85 5.23
N LYS A 102 4.39 7.41 6.43
CA LYS A 102 3.88 6.87 7.70
C LYS A 102 2.34 6.84 7.75
N LEU A 103 1.68 7.93 7.32
CA LEU A 103 0.22 7.98 7.22
C LEU A 103 -0.31 6.97 6.20
N LYS A 104 0.34 6.87 5.04
CA LYS A 104 0.00 5.87 4.02
C LYS A 104 0.10 4.46 4.62
N SER A 105 1.20 4.15 5.30
CA SER A 105 1.36 2.86 5.95
C SER A 105 0.23 2.54 6.92
N PHE A 106 -0.20 3.51 7.73
CA PHE A 106 -1.32 3.34 8.66
C PHE A 106 -2.67 3.05 7.97
N GLN A 107 -2.92 3.63 6.79
CA GLN A 107 -4.11 3.30 5.98
C GLN A 107 -4.09 1.86 5.48
N HIS A 108 -2.90 1.29 5.25
CA HIS A 108 -2.70 -0.08 4.76
C HIS A 108 -2.43 -1.11 5.87
N ALA A 109 -2.39 -0.70 7.15
CA ALA A 109 -2.14 -1.57 8.29
C ALA A 109 -3.20 -2.68 8.43
N LEU A 110 -2.98 -3.62 9.37
CA LEU A 110 -3.95 -4.68 9.67
C LEU A 110 -5.29 -4.10 10.12
N SER A 111 -6.37 -4.74 9.71
CA SER A 111 -7.74 -4.30 9.99
C SER A 111 -8.23 -4.86 11.33
N SER A 112 -8.76 -3.99 12.18
CA SER A 112 -9.49 -4.38 13.39
C SER A 112 -10.91 -4.88 13.11
N HIS A 113 -11.40 -4.73 11.88
CA HIS A 113 -12.76 -5.13 11.46
C HIS A 113 -12.76 -6.37 10.58
N ASP A 114 -11.57 -6.80 10.12
CA ASP A 114 -11.41 -7.92 9.19
C ASP A 114 -10.35 -8.90 9.72
N CYS A 115 -10.64 -9.43 10.90
CA CYS A 115 -9.79 -10.31 11.67
C CYS A 115 -10.61 -11.30 12.50
N SER A 116 -9.96 -12.34 13.02
CA SER A 116 -10.58 -13.25 14.01
C SER A 116 -11.13 -12.49 15.21
N ARG A 117 -12.17 -13.04 15.86
CA ARG A 117 -12.67 -12.54 17.14
C ARG A 117 -11.67 -12.69 18.30
N ASN A 118 -10.63 -13.51 18.12
CA ASN A 118 -9.62 -13.79 19.14
C ASN A 118 -8.37 -12.90 19.00
N VAL A 119 -8.38 -11.95 18.07
CA VAL A 119 -7.28 -11.01 17.86
C VAL A 119 -7.80 -9.58 17.94
N TYR A 120 -6.91 -8.65 18.26
CA TYR A 120 -7.18 -7.22 18.17
C TYR A 120 -5.94 -6.47 17.72
N VAL A 121 -6.13 -5.28 17.15
CA VAL A 121 -5.03 -4.38 16.79
C VAL A 121 -4.69 -3.51 18.00
N LYS A 122 -3.42 -3.47 18.41
CA LYS A 122 -2.92 -2.65 19.52
C LYS A 122 -3.11 -1.16 19.25
N LYS A 123 -2.97 -0.34 20.30
CA LYS A 123 -3.09 1.12 20.22
C LYS A 123 -2.12 1.77 19.23
N ASN A 124 -0.99 1.14 18.93
CA ASN A 124 -0.06 1.59 17.90
C ASN A 124 -0.63 1.50 16.47
N GLY A 125 -1.67 0.67 16.27
CA GLY A 125 -2.38 0.54 15.00
C GLY A 125 -1.71 -0.32 13.93
N PHE A 126 -0.51 -0.86 14.20
CA PHE A 126 0.28 -1.68 13.27
C PHE A 126 0.45 -3.12 13.76
N THR A 127 0.35 -3.32 15.07
CA THR A 127 0.57 -4.62 15.70
C THR A 127 -0.74 -5.32 16.02
N LEU A 128 -0.90 -6.53 15.52
CA LEU A 128 -1.95 -7.45 15.93
C LEU A 128 -1.49 -8.22 17.17
N HIS A 129 -2.37 -8.31 18.16
CA HIS A 129 -2.20 -9.16 19.33
C HIS A 129 -3.22 -10.30 19.29
N ARG A 130 -2.76 -11.53 19.54
CA ARG A 130 -3.63 -12.72 19.64
C ARG A 130 -3.83 -13.14 21.09
N ASN A 131 -5.09 -13.21 21.51
CA ASN A 131 -5.45 -13.72 22.85
C ASN A 131 -5.04 -15.19 23.03
N PRO A 132 -4.75 -15.65 24.26
CA PRO A 132 -4.28 -17.01 24.54
C PRO A 132 -5.42 -18.03 24.47
N ILE A 133 -5.92 -18.29 23.27
CA ILE A 133 -7.01 -19.24 23.00
C ILE A 133 -6.41 -20.57 22.53
N ALA A 134 -6.77 -21.66 23.21
CA ALA A 134 -6.35 -23.01 22.83
C ALA A 134 -7.14 -23.51 21.61
N GLN A 135 -6.52 -24.41 20.83
CA GLN A 135 -7.16 -25.09 19.70
C GLN A 135 -7.83 -24.13 18.70
N SER A 136 -7.16 -23.02 18.40
CA SER A 136 -7.66 -21.99 17.48
C SER A 136 -6.50 -21.46 16.65
N THR A 137 -6.75 -21.28 15.35
CA THR A 137 -5.88 -20.50 14.47
C THR A 137 -6.62 -19.22 14.09
N ASP A 138 -5.92 -18.10 14.20
CA ASP A 138 -6.54 -16.79 14.11
C ASP A 138 -5.71 -15.89 13.20
N GLY A 139 -6.38 -15.21 12.28
CA GLY A 139 -5.75 -14.35 11.29
C GLY A 139 -6.38 -12.98 11.18
N ALA A 140 -5.76 -12.15 10.36
CA ALA A 140 -6.24 -10.83 9.99
C ALA A 140 -5.80 -10.47 8.58
N ARG A 141 -6.62 -9.62 7.93
CA ARG A 141 -6.30 -8.97 6.66
C ARG A 141 -5.89 -7.51 6.87
N GLY A 142 -5.14 -6.98 5.92
CA GLY A 142 -4.92 -5.54 5.76
C GLY A 142 -6.24 -4.79 5.51
N LYS A 143 -6.27 -3.50 5.84
CA LYS A 143 -7.42 -2.62 5.60
C LYS A 143 -7.75 -2.44 4.12
N ILE A 144 -6.72 -2.44 3.27
CA ILE A 144 -6.82 -2.17 1.83
C ILE A 144 -6.27 -3.38 1.07
N GLY A 145 -7.05 -3.84 0.08
CA GLY A 145 -6.62 -4.84 -0.87
C GLY A 145 -6.20 -4.20 -2.20
N PHE A 146 -5.45 -4.96 -2.98
CA PHE A 146 -4.79 -4.51 -4.21
C PHE A 146 -5.36 -5.25 -5.42
N THR A 147 -5.57 -4.53 -6.51
CA THR A 147 -6.09 -5.06 -7.78
C THR A 147 -5.12 -4.86 -8.95
N GLU A 148 -4.14 -3.99 -8.80
CA GLU A 148 -3.18 -3.57 -9.84
C GLU A 148 -1.89 -3.08 -9.19
N GLY A 149 -0.81 -3.02 -9.96
CA GLY A 149 0.46 -2.45 -9.50
C GLY A 149 1.27 -3.36 -8.57
N ARG A 150 2.34 -2.78 -8.04
CA ARG A 150 3.33 -3.47 -7.21
C ARG A 150 3.35 -2.88 -5.81
N HIS A 151 3.31 -3.76 -4.82
CA HIS A 151 3.09 -3.43 -3.42
C HIS A 151 4.07 -4.17 -2.53
N ALA A 152 4.64 -3.46 -1.56
CA ALA A 152 5.55 -4.03 -0.58
C ALA A 152 5.15 -3.66 0.84
N TRP A 153 5.27 -4.62 1.75
CA TRP A 153 5.12 -4.41 3.19
C TRP A 153 6.09 -5.29 3.97
N GLU A 154 6.48 -4.84 5.15
CA GLU A 154 7.22 -5.62 6.13
C GLU A 154 6.27 -6.27 7.12
N ILE A 155 6.61 -7.48 7.56
CA ILE A 155 5.92 -8.20 8.62
C ILE A 155 6.93 -8.93 9.51
N TRP A 156 6.71 -8.89 10.82
CA TRP A 156 7.55 -9.58 11.80
C TRP A 156 6.78 -9.96 13.06
N TRP A 157 7.28 -10.99 13.74
CA TRP A 157 6.81 -11.45 15.04
C TRP A 157 7.70 -10.90 16.14
N GLU A 158 7.08 -10.36 17.19
CA GLU A 158 7.78 -9.89 18.40
C GLU A 158 7.94 -11.00 19.44
N GLY A 159 7.37 -12.18 19.19
CA GLY A 159 7.45 -13.34 20.08
C GLY A 159 7.50 -14.68 19.33
N PRO A 160 7.31 -15.80 20.03
CA PRO A 160 7.33 -17.12 19.42
C PRO A 160 6.27 -17.28 18.34
N LEU A 161 6.63 -18.00 17.26
CA LEU A 161 5.70 -18.37 16.19
C LEU A 161 4.64 -19.39 16.67
N GLY A 162 5.03 -20.27 17.59
CA GLY A 162 4.25 -21.46 17.95
C GLY A 162 4.46 -22.59 16.95
N THR A 163 3.46 -23.46 16.82
CA THR A 163 3.51 -24.61 15.90
C THR A 163 3.21 -24.23 14.45
N VAL A 164 2.49 -23.12 14.23
CA VAL A 164 2.11 -22.64 12.90
C VAL A 164 2.07 -21.11 12.89
N ALA A 165 2.78 -20.50 11.95
CA ALA A 165 2.73 -19.07 11.69
C ALA A 165 2.87 -18.81 10.21
N VAL A 166 1.84 -18.22 9.61
CA VAL A 166 1.76 -18.09 8.14
C VAL A 166 1.58 -16.63 7.77
N ILE A 167 2.41 -16.16 6.85
CA ILE A 167 2.27 -14.84 6.20
C ILE A 167 1.89 -15.04 4.74
N GLY A 168 1.15 -14.08 4.17
CA GLY A 168 0.90 -14.09 2.74
C GLY A 168 -0.22 -13.14 2.36
N ILE A 169 -1.10 -13.64 1.50
CA ILE A 169 -2.20 -12.86 0.92
C ILE A 169 -3.48 -13.68 0.89
N ALA A 170 -4.61 -12.98 0.92
CA ALA A 170 -5.92 -13.60 0.89
C ALA A 170 -6.93 -12.76 0.10
N THR A 171 -7.93 -13.42 -0.48
CA THR A 171 -9.12 -12.72 -0.95
C THR A 171 -10.00 -12.32 0.25
N LYS A 172 -11.03 -11.50 -0.02
CA LYS A 172 -12.03 -11.14 0.98
C LYS A 172 -12.83 -12.34 1.51
N ARG A 173 -12.88 -13.45 0.74
CA ARG A 173 -13.67 -14.65 1.08
C ARG A 173 -12.93 -15.62 1.99
N ALA A 174 -11.60 -15.54 2.08
CA ALA A 174 -10.83 -16.46 2.91
C ALA A 174 -11.27 -16.38 4.39
N PRO A 175 -11.36 -17.49 5.11
CA PRO A 175 -11.66 -17.47 6.54
C PRO A 175 -10.48 -16.88 7.33
N MET A 176 -10.78 -16.05 8.35
CA MET A 176 -9.77 -15.49 9.26
C MET A 176 -9.72 -16.20 10.62
N GLN A 177 -10.45 -17.29 10.77
CA GLN A 177 -10.45 -18.11 11.98
C GLN A 177 -10.81 -19.56 11.64
N CYS A 178 -10.15 -20.51 12.27
CA CYS A 178 -10.57 -21.91 12.25
C CYS A 178 -10.22 -22.63 13.57
N GLN A 179 -10.85 -23.77 13.80
CA GLN A 179 -10.56 -24.62 14.94
C GLN A 179 -9.27 -25.43 14.69
N GLY A 180 -8.50 -25.65 15.75
CA GLY A 180 -7.22 -26.39 15.73
C GLY A 180 -6.02 -25.49 15.42
N TYR A 181 -4.83 -26.09 15.52
CA TYR A 181 -3.56 -25.45 15.15
C TYR A 181 -3.18 -25.87 13.74
N VAL A 182 -3.66 -25.12 12.75
CA VAL A 182 -3.52 -25.47 11.33
C VAL A 182 -3.02 -24.27 10.54
N ALA A 183 -2.47 -24.52 9.37
CA ALA A 183 -2.05 -23.44 8.48
C ALA A 183 -3.28 -22.87 7.74
N LEU A 184 -3.92 -21.88 8.37
CA LEU A 184 -5.16 -21.27 7.88
C LEU A 184 -4.97 -20.62 6.51
N LEU A 185 -3.95 -19.76 6.35
CA LEU A 185 -3.62 -19.20 5.05
C LEU A 185 -3.00 -20.27 4.16
N GLY A 186 -3.62 -20.48 2.99
CA GLY A 186 -3.28 -21.55 2.05
C GLY A 186 -4.12 -22.82 2.24
N SER A 187 -5.00 -22.89 3.24
CA SER A 187 -5.89 -24.04 3.46
C SER A 187 -7.00 -24.19 2.40
N ASP A 188 -7.23 -23.15 1.61
CA ASP A 188 -8.22 -23.09 0.55
C ASP A 188 -7.67 -22.39 -0.71
N ASP A 189 -8.51 -22.28 -1.74
CA ASP A 189 -8.22 -21.57 -2.98
C ASP A 189 -8.33 -20.04 -2.85
N GLN A 190 -8.68 -19.53 -1.66
CA GLN A 190 -8.88 -18.10 -1.38
C GLN A 190 -7.65 -17.45 -0.74
N SER A 191 -6.59 -18.19 -0.45
CA SER A 191 -5.41 -17.69 0.23
C SER A 191 -4.11 -18.37 -0.21
N TRP A 192 -3.00 -17.64 -0.09
CA TRP A 192 -1.64 -18.09 -0.39
C TRP A 192 -0.76 -17.74 0.79
N GLY A 193 -0.04 -18.72 1.33
CA GLY A 193 0.69 -18.57 2.58
C GLY A 193 2.08 -19.19 2.56
N TRP A 194 3.03 -18.55 3.24
CA TRP A 194 4.32 -19.13 3.60
C TRP A 194 4.33 -19.39 5.11
N ASN A 195 4.40 -20.67 5.50
CA ASN A 195 4.53 -21.08 6.89
C ASN A 195 6.00 -20.93 7.33
N LEU A 196 6.24 -20.01 8.25
CA LEU A 196 7.58 -19.63 8.74
C LEU A 196 8.19 -20.67 9.69
N VAL A 197 7.39 -21.62 10.21
CA VAL A 197 7.87 -22.66 11.12
C VAL A 197 8.60 -23.78 10.37
N ASP A 198 7.99 -24.23 9.28
CA ASP A 198 8.45 -25.38 8.50
C ASP A 198 8.98 -25.00 7.12
N ASN A 199 8.96 -23.71 6.76
CA ASN A 199 9.39 -23.19 5.47
C ASN A 199 8.59 -23.76 4.28
N ASN A 200 7.28 -23.96 4.46
CA ASN A 200 6.39 -24.50 3.44
C ASN A 200 5.53 -23.42 2.78
N LEU A 201 5.40 -23.48 1.45
CA LEU A 201 4.40 -22.72 0.70
C LEU A 201 3.08 -23.49 0.68
N LEU A 202 1.99 -22.77 0.86
CA LEU A 202 0.65 -23.32 1.08
C LEU A 202 -0.36 -22.63 0.18
N HIS A 203 -1.15 -23.42 -0.55
CA HIS A 203 -2.29 -22.96 -1.32
C HIS A 203 -3.21 -24.15 -1.63
N ASN A 204 -4.53 -23.92 -1.71
CA ASN A 204 -5.51 -24.94 -2.08
C ASN A 204 -5.51 -26.19 -1.16
N GLY A 205 -5.14 -26.00 0.11
CA GLY A 205 -5.04 -27.10 1.09
C GLY A 205 -3.81 -27.98 0.92
N GLU A 206 -2.90 -27.63 0.01
CA GLU A 206 -1.72 -28.41 -0.33
C GLU A 206 -0.42 -27.69 0.05
N VAL A 207 0.65 -28.48 0.22
CA VAL A 207 2.02 -27.97 0.38
C VAL A 207 2.67 -27.90 -1.00
N ASN A 208 2.90 -26.67 -1.48
CA ASN A 208 3.42 -26.39 -2.82
C ASN A 208 4.96 -26.42 -2.90
N GLY A 209 5.62 -26.85 -1.82
CA GLY A 209 7.06 -27.02 -1.72
C GLY A 209 7.72 -26.16 -0.65
N ASN A 210 9.03 -26.36 -0.47
CA ASN A 210 9.84 -25.61 0.49
C ASN A 210 10.23 -24.24 -0.07
N PHE A 211 10.30 -23.24 0.81
CA PHE A 211 10.75 -21.90 0.50
C PHE A 211 11.51 -21.28 1.70
N PRO A 212 12.67 -20.63 1.49
CA PRO A 212 13.34 -20.41 0.19
C PRO A 212 13.88 -21.67 -0.48
N GLN A 213 14.07 -21.63 -1.80
CA GLN A 213 14.65 -22.74 -2.58
C GLN A 213 16.18 -22.76 -2.45
N CYS A 214 16.69 -23.07 -1.26
CA CYS A 214 18.12 -23.21 -1.02
C CYS A 214 18.42 -24.37 -0.06
N ASN A 215 19.65 -24.89 -0.13
CA ASN A 215 20.11 -25.91 0.82
C ASN A 215 20.17 -25.31 2.22
N ASN A 216 19.56 -25.99 3.19
CA ASN A 216 19.47 -25.54 4.58
C ASN A 216 18.83 -24.15 4.71
N ALA A 217 17.67 -23.97 4.09
CA ALA A 217 16.85 -22.77 4.21
C ALA A 217 16.77 -22.30 5.68
N PRO A 218 17.25 -21.08 5.99
CA PRO A 218 17.29 -20.60 7.36
C PRO A 218 15.88 -20.46 7.90
N LYS A 219 15.70 -20.83 9.18
CA LYS A 219 14.44 -20.62 9.89
C LYS A 219 14.30 -19.16 10.26
N TYR A 220 13.05 -18.71 10.34
CA TYR A 220 12.70 -17.39 10.83
C TYR A 220 13.28 -17.15 12.23
N GLN A 221 13.87 -15.97 12.44
CA GLN A 221 14.32 -15.52 13.75
C GLN A 221 13.36 -14.47 14.32
N ILE A 222 13.06 -14.55 15.61
CA ILE A 222 12.16 -13.59 16.28
C ILE A 222 12.69 -12.17 16.10
N GLY A 223 11.82 -11.24 15.70
CA GLY A 223 12.17 -9.85 15.40
C GLY A 223 12.73 -9.63 13.99
N GLU A 224 12.98 -10.68 13.21
CA GLU A 224 13.41 -10.55 11.82
C GLU A 224 12.25 -10.01 10.97
N ARG A 225 12.55 -9.02 10.14
CA ARG A 225 11.57 -8.40 9.23
C ARG A 225 11.60 -9.09 7.88
N ILE A 226 10.46 -9.68 7.51
CA ILE A 226 10.25 -10.22 6.17
C ILE A 226 9.52 -9.16 5.35
N ARG A 227 10.10 -8.78 4.22
CA ARG A 227 9.38 -7.97 3.23
C ARG A 227 8.61 -8.91 2.31
N VAL A 228 7.34 -8.62 2.13
CA VAL A 228 6.46 -9.28 1.16
C VAL A 228 6.30 -8.35 -0.03
N ILE A 229 6.49 -8.88 -1.23
CA ILE A 229 6.33 -8.16 -2.50
C ILE A 229 5.22 -8.82 -3.29
N LEU A 230 4.11 -8.10 -3.45
CA LEU A 230 2.99 -8.49 -4.30
C LEU A 230 3.05 -7.71 -5.61
N ASP A 231 3.14 -8.46 -6.70
CA ASP A 231 3.03 -7.93 -8.05
C ASP A 231 1.69 -8.35 -8.66
N MET A 232 0.74 -7.43 -8.75
CA MET A 232 -0.57 -7.69 -9.34
C MET A 232 -0.52 -7.70 -10.87
N ASP A 233 0.50 -7.07 -11.47
CA ASP A 233 0.64 -6.96 -12.92
C ASP A 233 1.24 -8.26 -13.48
N ASP A 234 2.34 -8.73 -12.89
CA ASP A 234 3.00 -10.00 -13.21
C ASP A 234 2.40 -11.21 -12.48
N LYS A 235 1.45 -10.95 -11.55
CA LYS A 235 0.73 -11.95 -10.77
C LYS A 235 1.65 -12.85 -9.96
N THR A 236 2.55 -12.23 -9.20
CA THR A 236 3.53 -12.95 -8.37
C THR A 236 3.51 -12.48 -6.92
N LEU A 237 3.88 -13.40 -6.01
CA LEU A 237 4.18 -13.10 -4.61
C LEU A 237 5.61 -13.54 -4.32
N ALA A 238 6.44 -12.62 -3.84
CA ALA A 238 7.83 -12.85 -3.50
C ALA A 238 8.14 -12.35 -2.08
N PHE A 239 9.28 -12.78 -1.55
CA PHE A 239 9.71 -12.42 -0.21
C PHE A 239 11.18 -11.97 -0.21
N GLU A 240 11.49 -11.01 0.65
CA GLU A 240 12.86 -10.59 0.96
C GLU A 240 13.09 -10.66 2.46
N ARG A 241 14.35 -10.85 2.83
CA ARG A 241 14.78 -10.94 4.23
C ARG A 241 16.13 -10.27 4.37
N GLY A 242 16.23 -9.24 5.21
CA GLY A 242 17.48 -8.50 5.41
C GLY A 242 18.09 -7.95 4.11
N PHE A 243 17.25 -7.45 3.20
CA PHE A 243 17.61 -6.99 1.83
C PHE A 243 18.07 -8.10 0.87
N GLU A 244 17.96 -9.37 1.25
CA GLU A 244 18.19 -10.50 0.37
C GLU A 244 16.87 -10.96 -0.27
N PHE A 245 16.81 -11.01 -1.59
CA PHE A 245 15.67 -11.54 -2.33
C PHE A 245 15.63 -13.07 -2.25
N LEU A 246 14.57 -13.62 -1.67
CA LEU A 246 14.44 -15.06 -1.42
C LEU A 246 13.84 -15.83 -2.62
N GLY A 247 13.35 -15.12 -3.62
CA GLY A 247 12.69 -15.70 -4.79
C GLY A 247 11.18 -15.45 -4.83
N VAL A 248 10.59 -15.85 -5.96
CA VAL A 248 9.14 -15.81 -6.17
C VAL A 248 8.53 -17.09 -5.58
N ALA A 249 7.67 -16.94 -4.59
CA ALA A 249 6.97 -18.05 -3.93
C ALA A 249 5.74 -18.51 -4.71
N PHE A 250 4.92 -17.57 -5.19
CA PHE A 250 3.70 -17.89 -5.94
C PHE A 250 3.67 -17.16 -7.27
N ARG A 251 3.14 -17.85 -8.29
CA ARG A 251 2.94 -17.34 -9.65
C ARG A 251 1.52 -17.62 -10.10
N GLY A 252 1.03 -16.83 -11.05
CA GLY A 252 -0.30 -17.02 -11.61
C GLY A 252 -1.42 -16.62 -10.65
N LEU A 253 -1.15 -15.65 -9.76
CA LEU A 253 -2.16 -15.10 -8.86
C LEU A 253 -3.42 -14.64 -9.64
N PRO A 254 -4.62 -14.81 -9.06
CA PRO A 254 -5.85 -14.45 -9.73
C PRO A 254 -5.99 -12.94 -9.91
N LYS A 255 -6.72 -12.53 -10.96
CA LYS A 255 -7.12 -11.12 -11.17
C LYS A 255 -8.29 -10.75 -10.25
N THR A 256 -8.05 -10.73 -8.94
CA THR A 256 -9.01 -10.32 -7.91
C THR A 256 -8.35 -9.39 -6.92
N CYS A 257 -9.15 -8.71 -6.10
CA CYS A 257 -8.61 -7.93 -5.00
C CYS A 257 -7.98 -8.85 -3.94
N LEU A 258 -6.69 -8.64 -3.67
CA LEU A 258 -5.87 -9.41 -2.74
C LEU A 258 -5.40 -8.54 -1.58
N PHE A 259 -5.54 -9.05 -0.36
CA PHE A 259 -5.20 -8.35 0.88
C PHE A 259 -3.95 -8.98 1.49
N PRO A 260 -3.01 -8.18 2.03
CA PRO A 260 -2.03 -8.68 2.98
C PRO A 260 -2.72 -9.46 4.08
N ALA A 261 -2.20 -10.63 4.44
CA ALA A 261 -2.81 -11.47 5.45
C ALA A 261 -1.76 -12.17 6.32
N VAL A 262 -2.16 -12.45 7.56
CA VAL A 262 -1.39 -13.24 8.50
C VAL A 262 -2.31 -14.19 9.29
N SER A 263 -1.79 -15.36 9.69
CA SER A 263 -2.44 -16.24 10.67
C SER A 263 -1.44 -16.80 11.67
N ALA A 264 -1.86 -16.89 12.94
CA ALA A 264 -1.04 -17.37 14.04
C ALA A 264 -1.84 -18.24 15.03
N VAL A 265 -1.10 -19.09 15.76
CA VAL A 265 -1.67 -20.00 16.77
C VAL A 265 -1.14 -19.77 18.18
N TYR A 266 -0.02 -19.06 18.33
CA TYR A 266 0.61 -18.87 19.62
C TYR A 266 -0.16 -17.83 20.47
N GLY A 267 -0.33 -18.12 21.76
CA GLY A 267 -1.01 -17.22 22.69
C GLY A 267 -0.16 -16.01 23.05
N ASN A 268 -0.76 -14.83 23.15
CA ASN A 268 -0.10 -13.55 23.41
C ASN A 268 0.95 -13.18 22.36
N THR A 269 0.91 -13.79 21.17
CA THR A 269 1.83 -13.43 20.10
C THR A 269 1.44 -12.08 19.49
N GLU A 270 2.45 -11.33 19.10
CA GLU A 270 2.30 -10.01 18.51
C GLU A 270 2.96 -10.00 17.14
N VAL A 271 2.20 -9.54 16.15
CA VAL A 271 2.64 -9.47 14.75
C VAL A 271 2.45 -8.06 14.23
N THR A 272 3.54 -7.45 13.80
CA THR A 272 3.53 -6.07 13.29
C THR A 272 3.65 -6.09 11.77
N MET A 273 2.82 -5.28 11.09
CA MET A 273 2.84 -5.13 9.63
C MET A 273 2.93 -3.66 9.25
N VAL A 274 3.88 -3.31 8.37
CA VAL A 274 4.13 -1.94 7.92
C VAL A 274 4.19 -1.91 6.41
N TYR A 275 3.28 -1.17 5.79
CA TYR A 275 3.27 -1.00 4.35
C TYR A 275 4.30 0.03 3.88
N LEU A 276 5.10 -0.33 2.89
CA LEU A 276 6.22 0.47 2.39
C LEU A 276 5.87 1.24 1.11
N GLY A 277 4.84 0.80 0.38
CA GLY A 277 4.49 1.39 -0.91
C GLY A 277 4.92 0.51 -2.07
N LYS A 278 5.33 1.16 -3.17
CA LYS A 278 5.88 0.45 -4.33
C LYS A 278 7.28 -0.06 -3.98
N PRO A 279 7.62 -1.33 -4.24
CA PRO A 279 8.97 -1.83 -4.00
C PRO A 279 9.99 -1.01 -4.81
N LEU A 280 11.12 -0.72 -4.17
CA LEU A 280 12.31 -0.19 -4.81
C LEU A 280 13.11 -1.40 -5.30
N ASP A 281 12.75 -1.94 -6.46
CA ASP A 281 13.64 -2.90 -7.10
C ASP A 281 14.92 -2.18 -7.52
N GLY A 282 16.05 -2.89 -7.43
CA GLY A 282 17.36 -2.41 -7.91
C GLY A 282 17.36 -2.06 -9.39
#